data_AF-A0A3D4ZFH3-F1
#
_entry.id   AF-A0A3D4ZFH3-F1
#
_cell.length_a   1.000
_cell.length_b   1.000
_cell.length_c   1.000
_cell.angle_alpha   90.00
_cell.angle_beta   90.00
_cell.angle_gamma   90.00
#
_symmetry.space_group_name_H-M   'P 1'
#
loop_
_entity.id
_entity.type
_entity.pdbx_description
1 polymer ?
#
loop_
_entity_poly.entity_id
_entity_poly.type
_entity_poly.pdbx_seq_one_letter_code
_entity_poly.pdbx_strand_id
1 'polypeptide(L)' 'SAGKYTYPLEVKEQMFSFAYSQFPASWKQGSPFFYLCMEDPGLWEPVFGYSYEDDKAFEEAMKTSYRACLGRHRT' A
#
# COMPACT_ATOMS: atom_id res chain seq x y z
N SER A 1 15.91 7.53 -27.58
CA SER A 1 15.30 6.41 -26.84
C SER A 1 14.69 6.97 -25.55
N ALA A 2 13.41 7.32 -25.56
CA ALA A 2 12.70 7.78 -24.36
C ALA A 2 12.33 6.54 -23.52
N GLY A 3 13.34 5.97 -22.85
CA GLY A 3 13.10 4.94 -21.82
C GLY A 3 12.24 5.55 -20.73
N LYS A 4 11.21 4.83 -20.29
CA LYS A 4 10.23 5.27 -19.29
C LYS A 4 10.95 5.94 -18.11
N TYR A 5 10.89 7.27 -18.03
CA TYR A 5 11.47 8.01 -16.92
C TYR A 5 10.67 7.66 -15.67
N THR A 6 11.28 6.93 -14.75
CA THR A 6 10.72 6.70 -13.42
C THR A 6 11.37 7.69 -12.46
N TYR A 7 10.61 8.18 -11.49
CA TYR A 7 11.16 9.04 -10.44
C TYR A 7 12.23 8.26 -9.64
N PRO A 8 13.29 8.94 -9.16
CA PRO A 8 14.20 8.36 -8.19
C PRO A 8 13.44 7.81 -6.98
N LEU A 9 13.99 6.78 -6.34
CA LEU A 9 13.35 6.09 -5.21
C LEU A 9 12.97 7.07 -4.08
N GLU A 10 13.87 8.00 -3.75
CA GLU A 10 13.63 9.04 -2.73
C GLU A 10 12.43 9.93 -3.07
N VAL A 11 12.27 10.32 -4.34
CA VAL A 11 11.14 11.13 -4.79
C VAL A 11 9.84 10.33 -4.68
N LYS A 12 9.86 9.04 -5.03
CA LYS A 12 8.70 8.16 -4.86
C LYS A 12 8.32 8.01 -3.39
N GLU A 13 9.29 7.78 -2.52
CA GLU A 13 9.08 7.68 -1.08
C GLU A 13 8.41 8.94 -0.53
N GLN A 14 8.91 10.13 -0.87
CA GLN A 14 8.33 11.41 -0.46
C GLN A 14 6.90 11.57 -0.97
N MET A 15 6.65 11.26 -2.25
CA MET A 15 5.33 11.37 -2.86
C MET A 15 4.32 10.41 -2.22
N PHE A 16 4.69 9.15 -2.04
CA PHE A 16 3.81 8.14 -1.47
C PHE A 16 3.59 8.34 0.02
N SER A 17 4.62 8.72 0.79
CA SER A 17 4.50 9.07 2.20
C SER A 17 3.59 10.27 2.40
N PHE A 18 3.76 11.30 1.56
CA PHE A 18 2.86 12.45 1.56
C PHE A 18 1.43 12.02 1.26
N ALA A 19 1.18 11.29 0.17
CA ALA A 19 -0.16 10.81 -0.17
C ALA A 19 -0.77 9.97 0.96
N TYR A 20 -0.02 9.02 1.53
CA TYR A 20 -0.46 8.18 2.63
C TYR A 20 -0.81 9.01 3.88
N SER A 21 -0.02 10.05 4.18
CA SER A 21 -0.26 10.94 5.33
C SER A 21 -1.61 11.65 5.28
N GLN A 22 -2.13 11.94 4.08
CA GLN A 22 -3.39 12.67 3.90
C GLN A 22 -4.64 11.82 4.16
N PHE A 23 -4.54 10.49 4.15
CA PHE A 23 -5.68 9.62 4.42
C PHE A 23 -6.04 9.60 5.92
N PRO A 24 -7.34 9.56 6.28
CA PRO A 24 -7.79 9.44 7.66
C PRO A 24 -7.22 8.21 8.36
N ALA A 25 -7.02 8.31 9.68
CA ALA A 25 -6.56 7.16 10.47
C ALA A 25 -7.49 5.94 10.34
N SER A 26 -8.80 6.16 10.21
CA SER A 26 -9.78 5.08 10.01
C SER A 26 -9.55 4.28 8.72
N TRP A 27 -8.96 4.90 7.69
CA TRP A 27 -8.62 4.21 6.45
C TRP A 27 -7.41 3.30 6.61
N LYS A 28 -6.42 3.77 7.37
CA LYS A 28 -5.18 3.04 7.69
C LYS A 28 -5.45 1.84 8.61
N GLN A 29 -6.56 1.86 9.35
CA GLN A 29 -7.00 0.81 10.27
C GLN A 29 -7.86 -0.26 9.56
N GLY A 30 -7.36 -0.77 8.43
CA GLY A 30 -7.85 -2.01 7.82
C GLY A 30 -8.83 -1.87 6.65
N SER A 31 -9.26 -0.67 6.26
CA SER A 31 -10.06 -0.48 5.03
C SER A 31 -10.05 0.98 4.55
N PRO A 32 -9.63 1.27 3.31
CA PRO A 32 -9.27 0.32 2.24
C PRO A 32 -7.91 -0.35 2.45
N PHE A 33 -7.64 -1.40 1.68
CA PHE A 33 -6.32 -2.02 1.62
C PHE A 33 -5.39 -1.16 0.76
N PHE A 34 -4.23 -0.76 1.31
CA PHE A 34 -3.22 0.01 0.58
C PHE A 34 -2.22 -0.91 -0.11
N TYR A 35 -1.91 -0.60 -1.36
CA TYR A 35 -1.01 -1.39 -2.19
C TYR A 35 -0.23 -0.48 -3.15
N LEU A 36 1.10 -0.60 -3.13
CA LEU A 36 1.99 0.04 -4.11
C LEU A 36 2.25 -0.94 -5.26
N CYS A 37 1.45 -0.85 -6.32
CA CYS A 37 1.50 -1.78 -7.45
C CYS A 37 2.76 -1.59 -8.30
N MET A 38 3.50 -2.69 -8.54
CA MET A 38 4.75 -2.70 -9.34
C MET A 38 5.83 -1.73 -8.85
N GLU A 39 5.76 -1.32 -7.59
CA GLU A 39 6.78 -0.50 -6.94
C GLU A 39 7.73 -1.34 -6.11
N ASP A 40 8.89 -0.77 -5.78
CA ASP A 40 9.91 -1.43 -4.98
C ASP A 40 9.38 -1.78 -3.58
N PRO A 41 9.51 -3.04 -3.11
CA PRO A 41 9.11 -3.43 -1.75
C PRO A 41 9.77 -2.60 -0.65
N GLY A 42 10.97 -2.06 -0.89
CA GLY A 42 11.67 -1.17 0.04
C GLY A 42 10.94 0.15 0.33
N LEU A 43 9.94 0.53 -0.48
CA LEU A 43 9.11 1.70 -0.22
C LEU A 43 8.01 1.45 0.83
N TRP A 44 7.70 0.20 1.16
CA TRP A 44 6.57 -0.13 2.01
C TRP A 44 6.78 0.30 3.46
N GLU A 45 7.91 -0.07 4.05
CA GLU A 45 8.23 0.28 5.43
C GLU A 45 8.32 1.81 5.63
N PRO A 46 9.01 2.58 4.77
CA PRO A 46 9.05 4.05 4.90
C PRO A 46 7.69 4.74 4.68
N VAL A 47 6.86 4.23 3.75
CA VAL A 47 5.58 4.88 3.38
C VAL A 47 4.46 4.50 4.35
N PHE A 48 4.33 3.22 4.69
CA PHE A 48 3.21 2.69 5.48
C PHE A 48 3.58 2.41 6.94
N GLY A 49 4.87 2.30 7.28
CA GLY A 49 5.34 1.83 8.58
C GLY A 49 5.19 0.32 8.78
N TYR A 50 5.02 -0.42 7.70
CA TYR A 50 5.01 -1.88 7.69
C TYR A 50 5.33 -2.41 6.28
N SER A 51 5.80 -3.65 6.22
CA SER A 51 6.07 -4.40 5.01
C SER A 51 5.67 -5.87 5.19
N TYR A 52 5.66 -6.63 4.10
CA TYR A 52 5.38 -8.06 4.13
C TYR A 52 6.67 -8.85 3.87
N GLU A 53 6.84 -9.96 4.58
CA GLU A 53 8.01 -10.84 4.45
C GLU A 53 8.09 -11.48 3.06
N ASP A 54 6.95 -11.88 2.52
CA ASP A 54 6.83 -12.52 1.22
C ASP A 54 5.48 -12.21 0.54
N ASP A 55 5.37 -12.63 -0.73
CA ASP A 55 4.17 -12.46 -1.53
C ASP A 55 2.94 -13.15 -0.90
N LYS A 56 3.15 -14.25 -0.17
CA LYS A 56 2.08 -15.01 0.46
C LYS A 56 1.48 -14.23 1.64
N ALA A 57 2.31 -13.62 2.48
CA ALA A 57 1.89 -12.77 3.57
C ALA A 57 1.12 -11.55 3.05
N PHE A 58 1.60 -10.93 1.98
CA PHE A 58 0.88 -9.87 1.28
C PHE A 58 -0.50 -10.34 0.78
N GLU A 59 -0.55 -11.47 0.06
CA GLU A 59 -1.78 -11.98 -0.53
C GLU A 59 -2.83 -12.33 0.53
N GLU A 60 -2.42 -12.94 1.64
CA GLU A 60 -3.32 -13.26 2.75
C GLU A 60 -3.83 -12.00 3.47
N ALA A 61 -2.99 -10.98 3.65
CA ALA A 61 -3.42 -9.69 4.19
C ALA A 61 -4.45 -9.01 3.27
N MET A 62 -4.21 -9.01 1.96
CA MET A 62 -5.12 -8.48 0.94
C MET A 62 -6.48 -9.20 0.98
N LYS A 63 -6.48 -10.54 0.92
CA LYS A 63 -7.71 -11.35 0.98
C LYS A 63 -8.50 -11.09 2.27
N THR A 64 -7.80 -10.97 3.39
CA THR A 64 -8.43 -10.70 4.70
C THR A 64 -9.13 -9.34 4.70
N SER A 65 -8.47 -8.30 4.19
CA SER A 65 -9.07 -6.97 4.06
C SER A 65 -10.31 -6.98 3.16
N TYR A 66 -10.25 -7.68 2.02
CA TYR A 66 -11.38 -7.77 1.09
C TYR A 66 -12.57 -8.53 1.68
N ARG A 67 -12.33 -9.66 2.36
CA ARG A 67 -13.38 -10.40 3.06
C ARG A 67 -14.05 -9.55 4.14
N ALA A 68 -13.27 -8.80 4.91
CA ALA A 68 -13.79 -7.88 5.91
C ALA A 68 -14.65 -6.76 5.28
N CYS A 69 -14.21 -6.21 4.14
CA CYS A 69 -14.99 -5.23 3.38
C CYS A 69 -16.32 -5.80 2.91
N LEU A 70 -16.31 -6.98 2.27
CA LEU A 70 -17.53 -7.65 1.81
C LEU A 70 -18.49 -7.98 2.95
N GLY A 71 -17.98 -8.38 4.11
CA GLY A 71 -18.79 -8.62 5.30
C GLY A 71 -19.56 -7.38 5.77
N ARG A 72 -18.98 -6.18 5.65
CA ARG A 72 -19.63 -4.91 6.01
C ARG A 72 -20.77 -4.50 5.08
N HIS A 73 -20.81 -5.03 3.86
CA HIS A 73 -21.82 -4.67 2.84
C HIS A 73 -22.91 -5.73 2.64
N ARG A 74 -22.87 -6.85 3.39
CA ARG A 74 -23.86 -7.94 3.31
C ARG A 74 -24.98 -7.86 4.35
N THR A 75 -25.03 -6.79 5.15
CA THR A 75 -26.11 -6.46 6.09
C THR A 75 -27.04 -5.42 5.49
#